data_AF-R4U9W6-F1
#
_entry.id   AF-R4U9W6-F1
#
_cell.length_a   1.000
_cell.length_b   1.000
_cell.length_c   1.000
_cell.angle_alpha   90.00
_cell.angle_beta   90.00
_cell.angle_gamma   90.00
#
_symmetry.space_group_name_H-M   'P 1'
#
loop_
_entity.id
_entity.type
_entity.pdbx_description
1 polymer ?
#
loop_
_entity_poly.entity_id
_entity_poly.type
_entity_poly.pdbx_seq_one_letter_code
_entity_poly.pdbx_strand_id
1 'polypeptide(L)'
;TPIQSVIETEDRKIFAERINEINEKVAPSEAVYSLQEAIDAAERLGYPVMARAAFSLGGLGSGFAKNQEELKNIAQQALAHSNQLIIDKSLKGWKEVEYEVVRDAYDNCITVCNMENLDPLGIHTGESIVVAPSQTLSNKEYNMLRTTAIKVIRHFGVVGECNIQYALNPFSEQYYIIEVNARLSRSSALASKATGYPLAYVAAKLALGISLPEIKNSVTGVTTACFEPSLDYCVVKIPRWDLAKFARVCKN
;
A
#
# COMPACT_ATOMS: atom_id res chain seq x y z
N THR A 1 -0.81 -19.32 1.19
CA THR A 1 -0.72 -18.44 2.36
C THR A 1 -1.48 -19.02 3.54
N PRO A 2 -0.87 -19.14 4.73
CA PRO A 2 -1.59 -19.52 5.96
C PRO A 2 -2.72 -18.54 6.30
N ILE A 3 -3.81 -19.03 6.91
CA ILE A 3 -4.95 -18.17 7.33
C ILE A 3 -4.49 -17.09 8.32
N GLN A 4 -3.57 -17.44 9.23
CA GLN A 4 -3.03 -16.49 10.19
C GLN A 4 -2.39 -15.28 9.50
N SER A 5 -1.58 -15.50 8.46
CA SER A 5 -0.98 -14.43 7.66
C SER A 5 -2.04 -13.52 7.04
N VAL A 6 -3.16 -14.09 6.56
CA VAL A 6 -4.27 -13.30 5.99
C VAL A 6 -4.91 -12.41 7.06
N ILE A 7 -5.21 -12.96 8.24
CA ILE A 7 -5.78 -12.20 9.37
C ILE A 7 -4.84 -11.06 9.76
N GLU A 8 -3.54 -11.35 9.90
CA GLU A 8 -2.53 -10.38 10.29
C GLU A 8 -2.35 -9.24 9.30
N THR A 9 -2.58 -9.48 8.00
CA THR A 9 -2.49 -8.45 6.96
C THR A 9 -3.79 -7.65 6.76
N GLU A 10 -4.95 -8.23 7.08
CA GLU A 10 -6.25 -7.58 6.87
C GLU A 10 -6.71 -6.73 8.08
N ASP A 11 -6.33 -7.11 9.31
CA ASP A 11 -6.60 -6.30 10.50
C ASP A 11 -5.54 -5.21 10.66
N ARG A 12 -5.93 -3.93 10.54
CA ARG A 12 -4.99 -2.79 10.59
C ARG A 12 -4.21 -2.68 11.88
N LYS A 13 -4.80 -3.06 13.02
CA LYS A 13 -4.11 -2.98 14.32
C LYS A 13 -3.07 -4.08 14.40
N ILE A 14 -3.45 -5.32 14.07
CA ILE A 14 -2.52 -6.45 14.06
C ILE A 14 -1.40 -6.18 13.04
N PHE A 15 -1.73 -5.69 11.85
CA PHE A 15 -0.76 -5.33 10.82
C PHE A 15 0.28 -4.34 11.34
N ALA A 16 -0.15 -3.26 11.99
CA ALA A 16 0.74 -2.26 12.58
C ALA A 16 1.66 -2.86 13.65
N GLU A 17 1.13 -3.72 14.52
CA GLU A 17 1.89 -4.42 15.56
C GLU A 17 2.96 -5.34 14.94
N ARG A 18 2.59 -6.18 13.97
CA ARG A 18 3.50 -7.10 13.26
C ARG A 18 4.60 -6.33 12.49
N ILE A 19 4.24 -5.23 11.81
CA ILE A 19 5.22 -4.37 11.13
C ILE A 19 6.22 -3.76 12.13
N ASN A 20 5.76 -3.36 13.32
CA ASN A 20 6.61 -2.77 14.34
C ASN A 20 7.61 -3.79 14.95
N GLU A 21 7.25 -5.09 15.03
CA GLU A 21 8.18 -6.14 15.50
C GLU A 21 9.48 -6.22 14.69
N ILE A 22 9.41 -5.87 13.40
CA ILE A 22 10.58 -5.84 12.50
C ILE A 22 11.17 -4.43 12.33
N ASN A 23 10.79 -3.49 13.18
CA ASN A 23 11.22 -2.08 13.16
C ASN A 23 10.88 -1.36 11.84
N GLU A 24 9.85 -1.82 11.14
CA GLU A 24 9.28 -1.12 9.99
C GLU A 24 8.15 -0.19 10.46
N LYS A 25 7.71 0.73 9.60
CA LYS A 25 6.75 1.78 9.98
C LYS A 25 5.53 1.76 9.08
N VAL A 26 4.35 1.66 9.70
CA VAL A 26 3.09 2.06 9.07
C VAL A 26 2.87 3.55 9.26
N ALA A 27 1.93 4.14 8.50
CA ALA A 27 1.52 5.52 8.70
C ALA A 27 1.10 5.73 10.17
N PRO A 28 1.73 6.65 10.92
CA PRO A 28 1.48 6.77 12.34
C PRO A 28 0.11 7.41 12.57
N SER A 29 -0.62 6.85 13.52
CA SER A 29 -1.96 7.28 13.90
C SER A 29 -2.14 7.16 15.40
N GLU A 30 -2.93 8.06 15.99
CA GLU A 30 -3.24 8.06 17.41
C GLU A 30 -4.75 8.21 17.61
N ALA A 31 -5.32 7.38 18.49
CA ALA A 31 -6.68 7.56 18.96
C ALA A 31 -6.69 8.54 20.13
N VAL A 32 -7.54 9.56 20.04
CA VAL A 32 -7.66 10.65 21.01
C VAL A 32 -9.12 10.86 21.40
N TYR A 33 -9.34 11.33 22.62
CA TYR A 33 -10.67 11.49 23.22
C TYR A 33 -10.98 12.93 23.65
N SER A 34 -10.02 13.84 23.51
CA SER A 34 -10.17 15.24 23.85
C SER A 34 -9.48 16.16 22.84
N LEU A 35 -9.90 17.42 22.82
CA LEU A 35 -9.27 18.44 21.98
C LEU A 35 -7.78 18.60 22.28
N GLN A 36 -7.40 18.54 23.56
CA GLN A 36 -6.01 18.67 23.97
C GLN A 36 -5.19 17.47 23.50
N GLU A 37 -5.69 16.23 23.68
CA GLU A 37 -5.03 15.04 23.16
C GLU A 37 -4.85 15.08 21.63
N ALA A 38 -5.84 15.60 20.90
CA ALA A 38 -5.73 15.78 19.45
C ALA A 38 -4.59 16.73 19.05
N ILE A 39 -4.45 17.85 19.76
CA ILE A 39 -3.36 18.81 19.54
C ILE A 39 -2.02 18.16 19.86
N ASP A 40 -1.90 17.51 21.02
CA ASP A 40 -0.65 16.89 21.46
C ASP A 40 -0.22 15.76 20.49
N ALA A 41 -1.19 14.97 20.00
CA ALA A 41 -0.95 13.96 18.97
C ALA A 41 -0.47 14.58 17.67
N ALA A 42 -1.09 15.67 17.21
CA ALA A 42 -0.67 16.34 15.98
C ALA A 42 0.70 17.02 16.10
N GLU A 43 1.10 17.49 17.29
CA GLU A 43 2.46 17.96 17.55
C GLU A 43 3.48 16.81 17.44
N ARG A 44 3.17 15.62 17.97
CA ARG A 44 4.02 14.42 17.84
C ARG A 44 4.12 13.91 16.41
N LEU A 45 2.99 13.80 15.72
CA LEU A 45 2.89 13.31 14.34
C LEU A 45 3.44 14.35 13.33
N GLY A 46 3.35 15.63 13.68
CA GLY A 46 3.65 16.78 12.84
C GLY A 46 2.58 17.02 11.78
N TYR A 47 2.28 18.29 11.53
CA TYR A 47 1.36 18.68 10.45
C TYR A 47 1.94 18.41 9.03
N PRO A 48 1.08 18.29 8.00
CA PRO A 48 -0.38 18.17 8.09
C PRO A 48 -0.82 16.82 8.68
N VAL A 49 -2.01 16.81 9.31
CA VAL A 49 -2.67 15.60 9.85
C VAL A 49 -4.07 15.44 9.27
N MET A 50 -4.59 14.22 9.27
CA MET A 50 -5.98 13.91 8.96
C MET A 50 -6.68 13.53 10.27
N ALA A 51 -7.74 14.24 10.62
CA ALA A 51 -8.61 13.89 11.72
C ALA A 51 -9.80 13.10 11.18
N ARG A 52 -10.14 11.97 11.81
CA ARG A 52 -11.28 11.11 11.45
C ARG A 52 -12.10 10.76 12.68
N ALA A 53 -13.37 11.13 12.68
CA ALA A 53 -14.27 10.70 13.75
C ALA A 53 -14.44 9.18 13.72
N ALA A 54 -14.28 8.52 14.87
CA ALA A 54 -14.55 7.10 14.97
C ALA A 54 -16.05 6.83 14.81
N PHE A 55 -16.40 5.67 14.24
CA PHE A 55 -17.79 5.22 14.02
C PHE A 55 -18.65 6.16 13.15
N SER A 56 -18.05 7.04 12.34
CA SER A 56 -18.77 7.85 11.35
C SER A 56 -18.68 7.25 9.95
N LEU A 57 -19.75 7.41 9.17
CA LEU A 57 -19.81 7.02 7.76
C LEU A 57 -19.78 8.27 6.88
N GLY A 58 -19.16 8.18 5.70
CA GLY A 58 -19.16 9.26 4.69
C GLY A 58 -18.28 10.47 5.02
N GLY A 59 -17.30 10.33 5.91
CA GLY A 59 -16.35 11.41 6.24
C GLY A 59 -16.94 12.51 7.12
N LEU A 60 -18.11 12.28 7.74
CA LEU A 60 -18.70 13.22 8.68
C LEU A 60 -17.74 13.47 9.86
N GLY A 61 -17.39 14.73 10.10
CA GLY A 61 -16.41 15.12 11.12
C GLY A 61 -14.96 14.76 10.80
N SER A 62 -14.65 14.41 9.55
CA SER A 62 -13.28 14.16 9.10
C SER A 62 -12.73 15.35 8.31
N GLY A 63 -11.43 15.61 8.42
CA GLY A 63 -10.81 16.73 7.73
C GLY A 63 -9.29 16.72 7.80
N PHE A 64 -8.66 17.44 6.87
CA PHE A 64 -7.22 17.68 6.91
C PHE A 64 -6.95 18.98 7.65
N ALA A 65 -5.98 18.95 8.55
CA ALA A 65 -5.47 20.12 9.25
C ALA A 65 -4.00 20.34 8.88
N LYS A 66 -3.65 21.54 8.41
CA LYS A 66 -2.27 21.95 8.12
C LYS A 66 -1.60 22.61 9.32
N ASN A 67 -2.37 23.00 10.33
CA ASN A 67 -1.92 23.67 11.52
C ASN A 67 -2.88 23.39 12.68
N GLN A 68 -2.52 23.88 13.87
CA GLN A 68 -3.26 23.67 15.10
C GLN A 68 -4.66 24.31 15.10
N GLU A 69 -4.84 25.47 14.47
CA GLU A 69 -6.14 26.15 14.42
C GLU A 69 -7.15 25.37 13.57
N GLU A 70 -6.72 24.91 12.39
CA GLU A 70 -7.54 24.04 11.54
C GLU A 70 -7.91 22.74 12.28
N LEU A 71 -6.96 22.13 12.99
CA LEU A 71 -7.22 20.92 13.75
C LEU A 71 -8.22 21.17 14.88
N LYS A 72 -8.12 22.29 15.60
CA LYS A 72 -9.06 22.63 16.67
C LYS A 72 -10.49 22.69 16.16
N ASN A 73 -10.68 23.36 15.02
CA ASN A 73 -12.00 23.49 14.40
C ASN A 73 -12.58 22.13 14.00
N ILE A 74 -11.76 21.28 13.37
CA ILE A 74 -12.19 19.93 12.96
C ILE A 74 -12.48 19.06 14.18
N ALA A 75 -11.58 19.02 15.16
CA ALA A 75 -11.70 18.19 16.35
C ALA A 75 -12.90 18.58 17.22
N GLN A 76 -13.19 19.88 17.38
CA GLN A 76 -14.38 20.34 18.12
C GLN A 76 -15.68 19.87 17.46
N GLN A 77 -15.77 19.98 16.13
CA GLN A 77 -16.94 19.51 15.39
C GLN A 77 -17.07 17.99 15.45
N ALA A 78 -15.96 17.27 15.32
CA ALA A 78 -15.95 15.81 15.36
C ALA A 78 -16.31 15.25 16.74
N LEU A 79 -15.73 15.81 17.81
CA LEU A 79 -15.95 15.37 19.19
C LEU A 79 -17.37 15.71 19.72
N ALA A 80 -18.07 16.64 19.07
CA ALA A 80 -19.48 16.90 19.35
C ALA A 80 -20.40 15.74 18.90
N HIS A 81 -19.93 14.89 17.98
CA HIS A 81 -20.70 13.81 17.38
C HIS A 81 -20.11 12.41 17.62
N SER A 82 -18.87 12.31 18.09
CA SER A 82 -18.20 11.05 18.43
C SER A 82 -17.31 11.22 19.66
N ASN A 83 -17.23 10.21 20.51
CA ASN A 83 -16.39 10.25 21.71
C ASN A 83 -14.90 9.95 21.40
N GLN A 84 -14.58 9.59 20.16
CA GLN A 84 -13.22 9.23 19.76
C GLN A 84 -12.90 9.83 18.38
N LEU A 85 -11.69 10.35 18.27
CA LEU A 85 -11.11 10.87 17.04
C LEU A 85 -9.81 10.11 16.76
N ILE A 86 -9.54 9.81 15.49
CA ILE A 86 -8.25 9.27 15.06
C ILE A 86 -7.50 10.41 14.36
N ILE A 87 -6.28 10.69 14.83
CA ILE A 87 -5.36 11.63 14.18
C ILE A 87 -4.32 10.81 13.44
N ASP A 88 -4.33 10.88 12.11
CA ASP A 88 -3.33 10.27 11.25
C ASP A 88 -2.34 11.31 10.74
N LYS A 89 -1.07 10.92 10.57
CA LYS A 89 -0.16 11.71 9.76
C LYS A 89 -0.72 11.81 8.33
N SER A 90 -0.91 13.02 7.83
CA SER A 90 -1.29 13.19 6.44
C SER A 90 -0.08 12.94 5.55
N LEU A 91 -0.19 11.92 4.73
CA LEU A 91 0.77 11.56 3.70
C LEU A 91 0.28 12.05 2.32
N LYS A 92 -0.71 12.96 2.28
CA LYS A 92 -1.26 13.50 1.04
C LYS A 92 -0.15 14.14 0.20
N GLY A 93 -0.08 13.78 -1.08
CA GLY A 93 0.95 14.29 -1.97
C GLY A 93 2.26 13.49 -1.96
N TRP A 94 2.39 12.48 -1.10
CA TRP A 94 3.51 11.55 -1.15
C TRP A 94 3.37 10.65 -2.39
N LYS A 95 4.50 10.16 -2.92
CA LYS A 95 4.51 9.19 -4.00
C LYS A 95 3.90 7.90 -3.50
N GLU A 96 2.99 7.30 -4.26
CA GLU A 96 2.42 6.00 -3.94
C GLU A 96 3.02 4.93 -4.84
N VAL A 97 3.66 3.94 -4.23
CA VAL A 97 4.46 2.91 -4.92
C VAL A 97 4.00 1.53 -4.48
N GLU A 98 3.84 0.62 -5.43
CA GLU A 98 3.37 -0.75 -5.17
C GLU A 98 4.40 -1.76 -5.67
N TYR A 99 4.50 -2.89 -4.97
CA TYR A 99 5.31 -4.05 -5.40
C TYR A 99 4.47 -5.32 -5.37
N GLU A 100 4.58 -6.10 -6.45
CA GLU A 100 4.06 -7.47 -6.51
C GLU A 100 5.17 -8.43 -6.09
N VAL A 101 4.95 -9.14 -4.99
CA VAL A 101 5.95 -10.01 -4.37
C VAL A 101 5.49 -11.45 -4.46
N VAL A 102 6.40 -12.33 -4.85
CA VAL A 102 6.17 -13.77 -4.90
C VAL A 102 7.17 -14.46 -3.98
N ARG A 103 6.66 -15.33 -3.11
CA ARG A 103 7.48 -16.11 -2.17
C ARG A 103 7.06 -17.57 -2.16
N ASP A 104 8.02 -18.48 -2.27
CA ASP A 104 7.77 -19.93 -2.14
C ASP A 104 7.99 -20.47 -0.72
N ALA A 105 7.69 -21.75 -0.52
CA ALA A 105 7.86 -22.43 0.76
C ALA A 105 9.34 -22.67 1.15
N TYR A 106 10.28 -22.42 0.23
CA TYR A 106 11.72 -22.60 0.38
C TYR A 106 12.47 -21.28 0.60
N ASP A 107 11.71 -20.21 0.88
CA ASP A 107 12.17 -18.85 1.14
C ASP A 107 12.84 -18.11 -0.04
N ASN A 108 12.65 -18.62 -1.27
CA ASN A 108 12.89 -17.82 -2.46
C ASN A 108 11.81 -16.73 -2.50
N CYS A 109 12.24 -15.47 -2.61
CA CYS A 109 11.36 -14.31 -2.55
C CYS A 109 11.84 -13.27 -3.57
N ILE A 110 10.96 -12.88 -4.49
CA ILE A 110 11.25 -12.00 -5.63
C ILE A 110 10.19 -10.91 -5.73
N THR A 111 10.58 -9.75 -6.26
CA THR A 111 9.64 -8.69 -6.64
C THR A 111 9.41 -8.72 -8.14
N VAL A 112 8.24 -9.20 -8.58
CA VAL A 112 7.94 -9.46 -9.99
C VAL A 112 7.66 -8.16 -10.76
N CYS A 113 7.03 -7.20 -10.12
CA CYS A 113 6.72 -5.91 -10.73
C CYS A 113 6.68 -4.83 -9.66
N ASN A 114 7.16 -3.65 -10.01
CA ASN A 114 6.98 -2.45 -9.21
C ASN A 114 6.21 -1.40 -10.04
N MET A 115 5.32 -0.70 -9.37
CA MET A 115 4.39 0.24 -9.99
C MET A 115 4.47 1.58 -9.27
N GLU A 116 4.40 2.67 -10.02
CA GLU A 116 4.36 4.03 -9.49
C GLU A 116 3.04 4.69 -9.89
N ASN A 117 2.33 5.20 -8.90
CA ASN A 117 1.09 5.94 -9.11
C ASN A 117 1.46 7.36 -9.56
N LEU A 118 0.88 7.79 -10.68
CA LEU A 118 1.04 9.16 -11.19
C LEU A 118 0.23 10.14 -10.33
N ASP A 119 -0.95 9.71 -9.92
CA ASP A 119 -1.75 10.40 -8.92
C ASP A 119 -1.16 10.14 -7.53
N PRO A 120 -0.89 11.18 -6.72
CA PRO A 120 -0.26 10.99 -5.43
C PRO A 120 -1.21 10.39 -4.40
N LEU A 121 -0.63 9.92 -3.29
CA LEU A 121 -1.40 9.35 -2.19
C LEU A 121 -2.53 10.28 -1.74
N GLY A 122 -3.72 9.69 -1.62
CA GLY A 122 -4.99 10.37 -1.38
C GLY A 122 -6.03 10.09 -2.46
N ILE A 123 -5.59 9.59 -3.62
CA ILE A 123 -6.44 8.97 -4.65
C ILE A 123 -6.13 7.47 -4.62
N HIS A 124 -7.15 6.64 -4.51
CA HIS A 124 -6.96 5.19 -4.34
C HIS A 124 -6.35 4.58 -5.62
N THR A 125 -5.41 3.64 -5.51
CA THR A 125 -4.67 3.05 -6.65
C THR A 125 -5.54 2.50 -7.79
N GLY A 126 -6.72 1.99 -7.45
CA GLY A 126 -7.74 1.56 -8.42
C GLY A 126 -8.27 2.69 -9.31
N GLU A 127 -8.27 3.92 -8.80
CA GLU A 127 -8.69 5.18 -9.42
C GLU A 127 -7.53 6.07 -9.86
N SER A 128 -6.29 5.66 -9.57
CA SER A 128 -5.08 6.36 -10.01
C SER A 128 -4.65 5.91 -11.41
N ILE A 129 -4.02 6.80 -12.17
CA ILE A 129 -3.14 6.44 -13.28
C ILE A 129 -1.88 5.81 -12.70
N VAL A 130 -1.48 4.66 -13.24
CA VAL A 130 -0.34 3.89 -12.71
C VAL A 130 0.59 3.48 -13.84
N VAL A 131 1.90 3.57 -13.60
CA VAL A 131 2.93 3.15 -14.56
C VAL A 131 3.78 2.00 -14.02
N ALA A 132 4.25 1.14 -14.93
CA ALA A 132 5.23 0.08 -14.65
C ALA A 132 6.34 0.08 -15.71
N PRO A 133 7.63 0.00 -15.31
CA PRO A 133 8.13 0.03 -13.93
C PRO A 133 8.03 1.44 -13.30
N SER A 134 8.44 1.61 -12.03
CA SER A 134 8.59 2.96 -11.44
C SER A 134 9.58 3.82 -12.24
N GLN A 135 9.32 5.11 -12.34
CA GLN A 135 10.06 6.04 -13.18
C GLN A 135 10.91 7.04 -12.38
N THR A 136 10.48 7.43 -11.18
CA THR A 136 11.12 8.54 -10.44
C THR A 136 11.87 8.11 -9.18
N LEU A 137 12.03 6.80 -8.97
CA LEU A 137 12.84 6.27 -7.88
C LEU A 137 14.32 6.25 -8.28
N SER A 138 15.17 6.78 -7.41
CA SER A 138 16.60 6.49 -7.46
C SER A 138 16.84 5.00 -7.21
N ASN A 139 17.99 4.49 -7.65
CA ASN A 139 18.39 3.12 -7.38
C ASN A 139 18.40 2.80 -5.87
N LYS A 140 18.71 3.79 -5.02
CA LYS A 140 18.71 3.64 -3.57
C LYS A 140 17.28 3.48 -3.02
N GLU A 141 16.35 4.33 -3.44
CA GLU A 141 14.94 4.22 -3.04
C GLU A 141 14.31 2.91 -3.54
N TYR A 142 14.58 2.51 -4.79
CA TYR A 142 14.13 1.24 -5.35
C TYR A 142 14.60 0.05 -4.49
N ASN A 143 15.91 -0.05 -4.22
CA ASN A 143 16.45 -1.17 -3.47
C ASN A 143 16.04 -1.16 -1.99
N MET A 144 15.82 0.03 -1.41
CA MET A 144 15.25 0.18 -0.07
C MET A 144 13.84 -0.43 -0.02
N LEU A 145 12.93 0.03 -0.88
CA LEU A 145 11.55 -0.47 -0.92
C LEU A 145 11.48 -1.96 -1.28
N ARG A 146 12.27 -2.41 -2.26
CA ARG A 146 12.39 -3.84 -2.62
C ARG A 146 12.83 -4.70 -1.44
N THR A 147 13.86 -4.27 -0.71
CA THR A 147 14.37 -5.02 0.45
C THR A 147 13.34 -5.07 1.58
N THR A 148 12.65 -3.95 1.82
CA THR A 148 11.55 -3.87 2.77
C THR A 148 10.40 -4.79 2.37
N ALA A 149 10.02 -4.84 1.09
CA ALA A 149 8.98 -5.75 0.59
C ALA A 149 9.31 -7.20 0.95
N ILE A 150 10.50 -7.65 0.58
CA ILE A 150 10.96 -9.03 0.85
C ILE A 150 10.99 -9.31 2.36
N LYS A 151 11.50 -8.37 3.18
CA LYS A 151 11.55 -8.49 4.64
C LYS A 151 10.16 -8.63 5.26
N VAL A 152 9.22 -7.78 4.84
CA VAL A 152 7.83 -7.77 5.33
C VAL A 152 7.11 -9.06 4.96
N ILE A 153 7.17 -9.46 3.69
CA ILE A 153 6.47 -10.66 3.20
C ILE A 153 7.02 -11.94 3.85
N ARG A 154 8.33 -12.01 4.11
CA ARG A 154 8.94 -13.08 4.92
C ARG A 154 8.41 -13.09 6.34
N HIS A 155 8.32 -11.92 6.98
CA HIS A 155 7.85 -11.80 8.37
C HIS A 155 6.39 -12.23 8.55
N PHE A 156 5.51 -11.90 7.60
CA PHE A 156 4.13 -12.39 7.59
C PHE A 156 3.99 -13.86 7.18
N GLY A 157 5.06 -14.51 6.72
CA GLY A 157 5.04 -15.93 6.33
C GLY A 157 4.18 -16.22 5.09
N VAL A 158 4.02 -15.25 4.20
CA VAL A 158 3.24 -15.42 2.97
C VAL A 158 3.92 -16.47 2.07
N VAL A 159 3.10 -17.33 1.47
CA VAL A 159 3.53 -18.33 0.46
C VAL A 159 2.53 -18.26 -0.68
N GLY A 160 3.02 -17.93 -1.87
CA GLY A 160 2.22 -17.54 -3.02
C GLY A 160 2.60 -16.14 -3.48
N GLU A 161 1.59 -15.31 -3.73
CA GLU A 161 1.74 -13.94 -4.22
C GLU A 161 1.01 -12.96 -3.30
N CYS A 162 1.51 -11.73 -3.26
CA CYS A 162 0.90 -10.61 -2.55
C CYS A 162 1.34 -9.26 -3.13
N ASN A 163 0.55 -8.24 -2.85
CA ASN A 163 0.86 -6.84 -3.16
C ASN A 163 1.22 -6.10 -1.86
N ILE A 164 2.24 -5.25 -1.90
CA ILE A 164 2.59 -4.32 -0.81
C ILE A 164 2.63 -2.89 -1.34
N GLN A 165 2.10 -1.95 -0.55
CA GLN A 165 1.99 -0.55 -0.91
C GLN A 165 2.78 0.36 0.03
N TYR A 166 3.36 1.41 -0.54
CA TYR A 166 4.18 2.38 0.15
C TYR A 166 3.72 3.80 -0.16
N ALA A 167 3.85 4.67 0.84
CA ALA A 167 3.94 6.11 0.65
C ALA A 167 5.40 6.54 0.82
N LEU A 168 6.01 7.10 -0.22
CA LEU A 168 7.37 7.60 -0.23
C LEU A 168 7.39 9.14 -0.30
N ASN A 169 8.15 9.77 0.57
CA ASN A 169 8.30 11.23 0.57
C ASN A 169 9.00 11.68 -0.73
N PRO A 170 8.46 12.66 -1.47
CA PRO A 170 9.08 13.10 -2.72
C PRO A 170 10.41 13.87 -2.53
N PHE A 171 10.73 14.27 -1.30
CA PHE A 171 11.89 15.10 -0.97
C PHE A 171 12.89 14.39 -0.03
N SER A 172 12.62 13.15 0.38
CA SER A 172 13.50 12.39 1.27
C SER A 172 13.26 10.88 1.13
N GLU A 173 14.15 10.07 1.70
CA GLU A 173 14.02 8.61 1.71
C GLU A 173 13.01 8.10 2.76
N GLN A 174 12.27 9.00 3.40
CA GLN A 174 11.26 8.61 4.39
C GLN A 174 10.09 7.92 3.67
N TYR A 175 9.74 6.72 4.12
CA TYR A 175 8.56 6.00 3.64
C TYR A 175 7.72 5.45 4.80
N TYR A 176 6.48 5.09 4.46
CA TYR A 176 5.59 4.30 5.31
C TYR A 176 4.98 3.17 4.50
N ILE A 177 4.79 2.03 5.14
CA ILE A 177 4.02 0.92 4.58
C ILE A 177 2.54 1.23 4.78
N ILE A 178 1.76 1.15 3.72
CA ILE A 178 0.33 1.44 3.75
C ILE A 178 -0.46 0.18 4.08
N GLU A 179 -0.25 -0.88 3.30
CA GLU A 179 -0.91 -2.17 3.50
C GLU A 179 -0.15 -3.30 2.77
N VAL A 180 -0.48 -4.54 3.13
CA VAL A 180 -0.14 -5.75 2.38
C VAL A 180 -1.43 -6.49 2.08
N ASN A 181 -1.65 -6.81 0.80
CA ASN A 181 -2.73 -7.67 0.36
C ASN A 181 -2.17 -9.08 0.15
N ALA A 182 -2.38 -9.99 1.11
CA ALA A 182 -1.85 -11.37 1.08
C ALA A 182 -2.61 -12.31 0.12
N ARG A 183 -2.91 -11.82 -1.08
CA ARG A 183 -3.70 -12.47 -2.13
C ARG A 183 -3.46 -11.79 -3.48
N LEU A 184 -3.91 -12.46 -4.55
CA LEU A 184 -4.04 -11.85 -5.86
C LEU A 184 -4.93 -10.61 -5.82
N SER A 185 -4.55 -9.62 -6.60
CA SER A 185 -5.19 -8.32 -6.65
C SER A 185 -5.39 -7.84 -8.10
N ARG A 186 -6.06 -6.69 -8.23
CA ARG A 186 -6.15 -5.96 -9.51
C ARG A 186 -4.75 -5.54 -10.01
N SER A 187 -3.85 -5.20 -9.09
CA SER A 187 -2.46 -4.83 -9.37
C SER A 187 -1.66 -6.07 -9.86
N SER A 188 -1.89 -7.25 -9.27
CA SER A 188 -1.30 -8.51 -9.72
C SER A 188 -1.71 -8.87 -11.16
N ALA A 189 -2.98 -8.63 -11.52
CA ALA A 189 -3.44 -8.83 -12.89
C ALA A 189 -2.76 -7.87 -13.88
N LEU A 190 -2.64 -6.59 -13.50
CA LEU A 190 -1.92 -5.58 -14.28
C LEU A 190 -0.44 -5.97 -14.45
N ALA A 191 0.25 -6.31 -13.37
CA ALA A 191 1.65 -6.73 -13.37
C ALA A 191 1.88 -7.98 -14.22
N SER A 192 0.96 -8.95 -14.19
CA SER A 192 1.07 -10.14 -15.05
C SER A 192 1.01 -9.78 -16.54
N LYS A 193 0.18 -8.79 -16.89
CA LYS A 193 0.11 -8.27 -18.27
C LYS A 193 1.30 -7.39 -18.62
N ALA A 194 1.79 -6.61 -17.68
CA ALA A 194 2.91 -5.71 -17.89
C ALA A 194 4.22 -6.48 -18.08
N THR A 195 4.43 -7.57 -17.34
CA THR A 195 5.72 -8.30 -17.33
C THR A 195 5.71 -9.57 -18.17
N GLY A 196 4.53 -10.07 -18.55
CA GLY A 196 4.36 -11.41 -19.10
C GLY A 196 4.52 -12.55 -18.07
N TYR A 197 4.76 -12.22 -16.79
CA TYR A 197 4.91 -13.19 -15.71
C TYR A 197 3.53 -13.61 -15.16
N PRO A 198 3.10 -14.87 -15.27
CA PRO A 198 1.74 -15.27 -14.91
C PRO A 198 1.59 -15.49 -13.39
N LEU A 199 1.47 -14.40 -12.61
CA LEU A 199 1.47 -14.41 -11.14
C LEU A 199 0.48 -15.42 -10.55
N ALA A 200 -0.76 -15.45 -11.03
CA ALA A 200 -1.79 -16.37 -10.52
C ALA A 200 -1.43 -17.85 -10.77
N TYR A 201 -0.85 -18.16 -11.93
CA TYR A 201 -0.42 -19.52 -12.26
C TYR A 201 0.75 -19.95 -11.38
N VAL A 202 1.75 -19.07 -11.20
CA VAL A 202 2.90 -19.33 -10.34
C VAL A 202 2.44 -19.51 -8.90
N ALA A 203 1.64 -18.60 -8.36
CA ALA A 203 1.12 -18.68 -7.00
C ALA A 203 0.35 -19.99 -6.73
N ALA A 204 -0.45 -20.46 -7.70
CA ALA A 204 -1.15 -21.75 -7.61
C ALA A 204 -0.18 -22.94 -7.54
N LYS A 205 0.94 -22.90 -8.27
CA LYS A 205 1.99 -23.93 -8.19
C LYS A 205 2.73 -23.89 -6.86
N LEU A 206 3.04 -22.70 -6.34
CA LEU A 206 3.66 -22.53 -5.03
C LEU A 206 2.78 -23.06 -3.90
N ALA A 207 1.45 -22.88 -4.01
CA ALA A 207 0.49 -23.46 -3.07
C ALA A 207 0.49 -25.00 -3.05
N LEU A 208 0.97 -25.65 -4.10
CA LEU A 208 1.18 -27.10 -4.19
C LEU A 208 2.58 -27.54 -3.70
N GLY A 209 3.39 -26.63 -3.15
CA GLY A 209 4.73 -26.93 -2.64
C GLY A 209 5.84 -26.98 -3.70
N ILE A 210 5.54 -26.57 -4.94
CA ILE A 210 6.53 -26.50 -6.03
C ILE A 210 7.39 -25.24 -5.84
N SER A 211 8.70 -25.37 -5.95
CA SER A 211 9.63 -24.24 -5.77
C SER A 211 9.66 -23.31 -7.00
N LEU A 212 10.00 -22.02 -6.80
CA LEU A 212 10.14 -21.06 -7.90
C LEU A 212 11.13 -21.53 -8.99
N PRO A 213 12.31 -22.13 -8.65
CA PRO A 213 13.24 -22.66 -9.65
C PRO A 213 12.70 -23.83 -10.48
N GLU A 214 11.73 -24.59 -9.99
CA GLU A 214 11.14 -25.73 -10.72
C GLU A 214 10.07 -25.30 -11.74
N ILE A 215 9.47 -24.13 -11.55
CA ILE A 215 8.44 -23.62 -12.45
C ILE A 215 9.14 -23.01 -13.67
N LYS A 216 8.85 -23.54 -14.86
CA LYS A 216 9.39 -22.98 -16.12
C LYS A 216 8.74 -21.64 -16.45
N ASN A 217 9.54 -20.70 -16.93
CA ASN A 217 9.03 -19.48 -17.54
C ASN A 217 8.46 -19.79 -18.93
N SER A 218 7.14 -19.64 -19.08
CA SER A 218 6.43 -19.93 -20.33
C SER A 218 6.75 -18.97 -21.47
N VAL A 219 7.30 -17.78 -21.17
CA VAL A 219 7.63 -16.76 -22.19
C VAL A 219 8.97 -17.06 -22.85
N THR A 220 10.01 -17.34 -22.06
CA THR A 220 11.36 -17.60 -22.58
C THR A 220 11.57 -19.05 -22.95
N GLY A 221 10.85 -19.99 -22.32
CA GLY A 221 10.98 -21.44 -22.54
C GLY A 221 12.28 -22.08 -22.00
N VAL A 222 13.28 -21.27 -21.65
CA VAL A 222 14.63 -21.71 -21.26
C VAL A 222 15.04 -21.26 -19.85
N THR A 223 14.26 -20.39 -19.20
CA THR A 223 14.50 -19.95 -17.81
C THR A 223 13.40 -20.44 -16.87
N THR A 224 13.57 -20.17 -15.57
CA THR A 224 12.62 -20.54 -14.50
C THR A 224 11.77 -19.34 -14.10
N ALA A 225 10.81 -19.52 -13.21
CA ALA A 225 10.01 -18.46 -12.61
C ALA A 225 10.76 -17.73 -11.48
N CYS A 226 11.96 -18.16 -11.11
CA CYS A 226 12.76 -17.58 -10.03
C CYS A 226 13.64 -16.42 -10.53
N PHE A 227 13.02 -15.35 -11.02
CA PHE A 227 13.70 -14.15 -11.50
C PHE A 227 12.80 -12.92 -11.37
N GLU A 228 13.41 -11.74 -11.37
CA GLU A 228 12.69 -10.47 -11.46
C GLU A 228 12.68 -10.01 -12.93
N PRO A 229 11.49 -9.87 -13.56
CA PRO A 229 11.38 -9.34 -14.92
C PRO A 229 12.01 -7.96 -15.09
N SER A 230 12.62 -7.73 -16.25
CA SER A 230 13.07 -6.41 -16.71
C SER A 230 12.25 -6.02 -17.94
N LEU A 231 11.77 -4.78 -17.99
CA LEU A 231 10.95 -4.27 -19.09
C LEU A 231 11.76 -3.25 -19.91
N ASP A 232 11.69 -3.37 -21.23
CA ASP A 232 12.24 -2.43 -22.21
C ASP A 232 11.16 -1.51 -22.80
N TYR A 233 10.00 -1.45 -22.14
CA TYR A 233 8.86 -0.58 -22.42
C TYR A 233 8.22 -0.08 -21.12
N CYS A 234 7.38 0.94 -21.23
CA CYS A 234 6.59 1.47 -20.13
C CYS A 234 5.12 1.11 -20.33
N VAL A 235 4.48 0.57 -19.29
CA VAL A 235 3.05 0.25 -19.27
C VAL A 235 2.33 1.34 -18.52
N VAL A 236 1.19 1.80 -19.06
CA VAL A 236 0.34 2.81 -18.44
C VAL A 236 -1.06 2.23 -18.26
N LYS A 237 -1.53 2.17 -17.01
CA LYS A 237 -2.93 1.90 -16.67
C LYS A 237 -3.64 3.22 -16.43
N ILE A 238 -4.76 3.42 -17.13
CA ILE A 238 -5.67 4.53 -16.90
C ILE A 238 -7.03 3.95 -16.47
N PRO A 239 -7.56 4.34 -15.30
CA PRO A 239 -8.89 3.96 -14.86
C PRO A 239 -9.98 4.54 -15.76
N ARG A 240 -11.11 3.85 -15.82
CA ARG A 240 -12.28 4.26 -16.60
C ARG A 240 -13.44 4.53 -15.65
N TRP A 241 -14.01 5.72 -15.74
CA TRP A 241 -15.24 6.08 -15.04
C TRP A 241 -16.39 6.29 -16.02
N ASP A 242 -17.60 5.96 -15.57
CA ASP A 242 -18.86 6.24 -16.28
C ASP A 242 -19.75 7.19 -15.45
N LEU A 243 -19.18 8.29 -14.95
CA LEU A 243 -19.88 9.24 -14.07
C LEU A 243 -21.12 9.86 -14.72
N ALA A 244 -21.17 9.93 -16.06
CA ALA A 244 -22.32 10.43 -16.81
C ALA A 244 -23.63 9.66 -16.52
N LYS A 245 -23.55 8.42 -16.03
CA LYS A 245 -24.72 7.62 -15.65
C LYS A 245 -25.35 8.06 -14.32
N PHE A 246 -24.67 8.90 -13.53
CA PHE A 246 -25.10 9.25 -12.18
C PHE A 246 -25.43 10.75 -12.05
N ALA A 247 -26.73 11.06 -12.10
CA ALA A 247 -27.22 12.44 -12.15
C ALA A 247 -26.90 13.31 -10.91
N ARG A 248 -26.52 12.71 -9.78
CA ARG A 248 -26.24 13.40 -8.51
C ARG A 248 -24.74 13.46 -8.16
N VAL A 249 -23.86 12.95 -9.02
CA VAL A 249 -22.42 13.00 -8.77
C VAL A 249 -21.89 14.38 -9.14
N CYS A 250 -21.09 14.98 -8.26
CA CYS A 250 -20.42 16.24 -8.52
C CYS A 250 -19.46 16.04 -9.71
N LYS A 251 -19.57 16.91 -10.72
CA LYS A 251 -18.72 16.86 -11.93
C LYS A 251 -17.40 17.62 -11.78
N ASN A 252 -17.21 18.24 -10.61
CA ASN A 252 -16.09 19.13 -10.27
C ASN A 252 -15.47 18.69 -8.94
#